data_AF-A0A846H3Q3-F1
#
_entry.id   AF-A0A846H3Q3-F1
#
_cell.length_a   1.000
_cell.length_b   1.000
_cell.length_c   1.000
_cell.angle_alpha   90.00
_cell.angle_beta   90.00
_cell.angle_gamma   90.00
#
_symmetry.space_group_name_H-M   'P 1'
#
loop_
_entity.id
_entity.type
_entity.pdbx_description
1 polymer ?
#
loop_
_entity_poly.entity_id
_entity_poly.type
_entity_poly.pdbx_seq_one_letter_code
_entity_poly.pdbx_strand_id
1 'polypeptide(L)'
;MAIWLHGFISSGKRYIQVDTQTHHIIGVFLHIIYSSPRMRFSTLENTKSAYFKCKEDATITFYQAGMKNEANSGIWTYLVYECPESQEKVFRDSSIDTSTNLLKELLAGKKLIRLAENIHDYLNYKYNQCEYLDIQLPLNWNTSTGREIADLLLAEFNALKASSVFAENVGKKYMQTVLDSFIKAAQEVLEIGGTAKDFEAEQYKILNQIRIDEIVNIIIDYNDYRIWQEALPSKSKAVEYAFNTALSFIYRIK
;
A
#
# COMPACT_ATOMS: atom_id res chain seq x y z
N MET A 1 -10.64 37.14 2.42
CA MET A 1 -10.46 37.32 3.87
C MET A 1 -9.69 36.11 4.38
N ALA A 2 -8.57 36.30 5.07
CA ALA A 2 -7.78 35.15 5.51
C ALA A 2 -8.51 34.36 6.61
N ILE A 3 -8.50 33.03 6.50
CA ILE A 3 -8.99 32.10 7.52
C ILE A 3 -7.83 31.71 8.43
N TRP A 4 -8.09 31.69 9.72
CA TRP A 4 -7.21 31.06 10.70
C TRP A 4 -7.75 29.67 11.08
N LEU A 5 -6.99 28.62 10.79
CA LEU A 5 -7.38 27.23 11.00
C LEU A 5 -6.20 26.43 11.57
N HIS A 6 -6.37 25.83 12.76
CA HIS A 6 -5.38 24.99 13.44
C HIS A 6 -3.97 25.62 13.52
N GLY A 7 -3.89 26.94 13.75
CA GLY A 7 -2.63 27.68 13.83
C GLY A 7 -2.09 28.19 12.49
N PHE A 8 -2.77 27.93 11.36
CA PHE A 8 -2.38 28.38 10.03
C PHE A 8 -3.28 29.50 9.51
N ILE A 9 -2.69 30.47 8.82
CA ILE A 9 -3.42 31.52 8.11
C ILE A 9 -3.42 31.16 6.62
N SER A 10 -4.60 31.15 5.99
CA SER A 10 -4.75 30.92 4.55
C SER A 10 -5.74 31.90 3.93
N SER A 11 -5.45 32.40 2.74
CA SER A 11 -6.37 33.17 1.89
C SER A 11 -6.71 32.40 0.62
N GLY A 12 -7.86 32.68 0.02
CA GLY A 12 -8.30 32.07 -1.23
C GLY A 12 -8.59 30.57 -1.17
N LYS A 13 -8.92 30.01 0.02
CA LYS A 13 -9.19 28.56 0.16
C LYS A 13 -10.48 28.23 0.88
N ARG A 14 -11.09 27.11 0.48
CA ARG A 14 -12.19 26.44 1.18
C ARG A 14 -11.72 25.11 1.72
N TYR A 15 -12.17 24.80 2.94
CA TYR A 15 -11.84 23.59 3.66
C TYR A 15 -13.13 22.82 3.95
N ILE A 16 -13.21 21.58 3.48
CA ILE A 16 -14.32 20.67 3.78
C ILE A 16 -13.77 19.53 4.60
N GLN A 17 -14.23 19.39 5.85
CA GLN A 17 -13.77 18.32 6.72
C GLN A 17 -14.20 16.96 6.14
N VAL A 18 -13.26 16.01 6.14
CA VAL A 18 -13.45 14.65 5.66
C VAL A 18 -12.85 13.67 6.67
N ASP A 19 -13.24 12.40 6.56
CA ASP A 19 -12.71 11.35 7.43
C ASP A 19 -11.19 11.24 7.34
N THR A 20 -10.55 11.11 8.50
CA THR A 20 -9.10 10.99 8.56
C THR A 20 -8.67 9.56 8.26
N GLN A 21 -8.06 9.38 7.09
CA GLN A 21 -7.52 8.10 6.64
C GLN A 21 -6.21 7.74 7.35
N THR A 22 -5.85 6.46 7.38
CA THR A 22 -4.66 5.97 8.11
C THR A 22 -3.36 6.57 7.58
N HIS A 23 -3.23 6.80 6.27
CA HIS A 23 -2.03 7.40 5.68
C HIS A 23 -1.85 8.85 6.12
N HIS A 24 -2.93 9.58 6.41
CA HIS A 24 -2.87 10.92 6.99
C HIS A 24 -2.28 10.91 8.40
N ILE A 25 -2.71 9.95 9.23
CA ILE A 25 -2.18 9.79 10.59
C ILE A 25 -0.68 9.49 10.55
N ILE A 26 -0.25 8.58 9.66
CA ILE A 26 1.16 8.24 9.46
C ILE A 26 1.95 9.46 8.97
N GLY A 27 1.40 10.22 8.02
CA GLY A 27 2.04 11.44 7.51
C GLY A 27 2.26 12.49 8.61
N VAL A 28 1.26 12.70 9.47
CA VAL A 28 1.39 13.57 10.66
C VAL A 28 2.45 13.02 11.62
N PHE A 29 2.40 11.73 11.93
CA PHE A 29 3.37 11.07 12.81
C PHE A 29 4.82 11.25 12.33
N LEU A 30 5.07 10.99 11.05
CA LEU A 30 6.38 11.19 10.44
C LEU A 30 6.81 12.65 10.53
N HIS A 31 5.92 13.60 10.25
CA HIS A 31 6.22 15.02 10.38
C HIS A 31 6.63 15.40 11.81
N ILE A 32 5.98 14.85 12.83
CA ILE A 32 6.32 15.06 14.25
C ILE A 32 7.70 14.49 14.56
N ILE A 33 7.99 13.25 14.15
CA ILE A 33 9.29 12.61 14.41
C ILE A 33 10.42 13.33 13.70
N TYR A 34 10.27 13.67 12.42
CA TYR A 34 11.30 14.36 11.66
C TYR A 34 11.57 15.78 12.17
N SER A 35 10.54 16.47 12.64
CA SER A 35 10.68 17.82 13.21
C SER A 35 11.32 17.81 14.61
N SER A 36 11.36 16.66 15.28
CA SER A 36 11.98 16.52 16.61
C SER A 36 12.59 15.11 16.81
N PRO A 37 13.77 14.83 16.23
CA PRO A 37 14.39 13.50 16.22
C PRO A 37 14.77 12.93 17.60
N ARG A 38 14.60 13.70 18.69
CA ARG A 38 14.79 13.26 20.09
C ARG A 38 13.48 13.05 20.87
N MET A 39 12.32 13.13 20.22
CA MET A 39 11.03 12.96 20.92
C MET A 39 10.83 11.53 21.41
N ARG A 40 10.66 11.38 22.73
CA ARG A 40 10.06 10.19 23.35
C ARG A 40 8.55 10.39 23.47
N PHE A 41 7.81 9.32 23.72
CA PHE A 41 6.35 9.35 23.94
C PHE A 41 5.89 10.46 24.94
N SER A 42 6.69 10.71 25.97
CA SER A 42 6.44 11.74 27.00
C SER A 42 6.60 13.19 26.53
N THR A 43 6.95 13.43 25.27
CA THR A 43 7.19 14.78 24.71
C THR A 43 6.17 15.21 23.66
N LEU A 44 5.11 14.43 23.39
CA LEU A 44 4.01 14.88 22.54
C LEU A 44 3.39 16.19 23.05
N GLU A 45 3.38 16.40 24.37
CA GLU A 45 2.98 17.66 25.02
C GLU A 45 3.78 18.89 24.54
N ASN A 46 4.98 18.71 23.99
CA ASN A 46 5.81 19.79 23.46
C ASN A 46 5.51 20.12 21.99
N THR A 47 4.84 19.23 21.23
CA THR A 47 4.42 19.53 19.86
C THR A 47 3.07 20.23 19.89
N LYS A 48 3.08 21.57 19.77
CA LYS A 48 1.84 22.37 19.79
C LYS A 48 0.91 22.07 18.60
N SER A 49 1.49 21.81 17.43
CA SER A 49 0.75 21.47 16.20
C SER A 49 1.66 20.82 15.16
N ALA A 50 1.08 20.01 14.28
CA ALA A 50 1.74 19.45 13.10
C ALA A 50 0.74 19.39 11.94
N TYR A 51 1.23 19.32 10.71
CA TYR A 51 0.36 19.13 9.55
C TYR A 51 1.01 18.24 8.50
N PHE A 52 0.17 17.56 7.73
CA PHE A 52 0.56 16.74 6.60
C PHE A 52 -0.29 17.13 5.39
N LYS A 53 0.34 17.25 4.22
CA LYS A 53 -0.34 17.55 2.95
C LYS A 53 -0.25 16.33 2.06
N CYS A 54 -1.39 15.78 1.66
CA CYS A 54 -1.48 14.67 0.72
C CYS A 54 -1.88 15.26 -0.64
N LYS A 55 -1.03 15.08 -1.66
CA LYS A 55 -1.31 15.66 -2.99
C LYS A 55 -2.28 14.79 -3.78
N GLU A 56 -2.23 13.50 -3.53
CA GLU A 56 -2.95 12.45 -4.23
C GLU A 56 -4.47 12.59 -4.05
N ASP A 57 -4.90 12.97 -2.84
CA ASP A 57 -6.32 13.21 -2.52
C ASP A 57 -6.65 14.70 -2.24
N ALA A 58 -5.69 15.60 -2.51
CA ALA A 58 -5.81 17.04 -2.30
C ALA A 58 -6.23 17.46 -0.87
N THR A 59 -5.86 16.66 0.13
CA THR A 59 -6.18 16.93 1.53
C THR A 59 -5.03 17.52 2.35
N ILE A 60 -5.40 18.18 3.44
CA ILE A 60 -4.47 18.60 4.50
C ILE A 60 -4.99 18.10 5.83
N THR A 61 -4.14 17.39 6.56
CA THR A 61 -4.42 16.89 7.91
C THR A 61 -3.65 17.69 8.94
N PHE A 62 -4.35 18.20 9.95
CA PHE A 62 -3.80 18.97 11.05
C PHE A 62 -3.89 18.18 12.34
N TYR A 63 -2.81 18.16 13.10
CA TYR A 63 -2.78 17.79 14.51
C TYR A 63 -2.63 19.06 15.35
N GLN A 64 -3.46 19.19 16.38
CA GLN A 64 -3.35 20.26 17.37
C GLN A 64 -3.37 19.66 18.76
N ALA A 65 -2.35 19.96 19.57
CA ALA A 65 -2.36 19.59 20.98
C ALA A 65 -3.38 20.45 21.74
N GLY A 66 -4.07 19.85 22.71
CA GLY A 66 -4.98 20.59 23.59
C GLY A 66 -4.17 21.53 24.49
N MET A 67 -4.62 22.77 24.65
CA MET A 67 -4.06 23.68 25.65
C MET A 67 -4.79 23.52 26.97
N LYS A 68 -4.16 23.87 28.09
CA LYS A 68 -4.73 23.74 29.45
C LYS A 68 -6.14 24.35 29.63
N ASN A 69 -6.59 25.23 28.72
CA ASN A 69 -7.88 25.92 28.77
C ASN A 69 -8.66 25.95 27.43
N GLU A 70 -8.27 25.21 26.40
CA GLU A 70 -9.01 25.14 25.12
C GLU A 70 -9.03 23.72 24.55
N ALA A 71 -10.05 23.47 23.70
CA ALA A 71 -10.45 22.22 23.04
C ALA A 71 -9.47 21.02 23.13
N ASN A 72 -10.04 19.86 23.43
CA ASN A 72 -9.36 18.56 23.43
C ASN A 72 -8.44 18.41 22.21
N SER A 73 -7.24 17.85 22.43
CA SER A 73 -6.30 17.53 21.34
C SER A 73 -7.01 16.76 20.23
N GLY A 74 -6.75 17.12 18.98
CA GLY A 74 -7.47 16.51 17.86
C GLY A 74 -6.67 16.42 16.58
N ILE A 75 -7.22 15.65 15.65
CA ILE A 75 -6.77 15.53 14.28
C ILE A 75 -7.93 15.86 13.34
N TRP A 76 -7.69 16.74 12.38
CA TRP A 76 -8.70 17.15 11.40
C TRP A 76 -8.12 17.05 10.00
N THR A 77 -8.80 16.33 9.12
CA THR A 77 -8.47 16.26 7.70
C THR A 77 -9.45 17.11 6.92
N TYR A 78 -8.95 17.92 6.00
CA TYR A 78 -9.77 18.76 5.13
C TYR A 78 -9.39 18.54 3.67
N LEU A 79 -10.39 18.37 2.83
CA LEU A 79 -10.25 18.56 1.39
C LEU A 79 -10.17 20.06 1.08
N VAL A 80 -9.19 20.46 0.27
CA VAL A 80 -8.87 21.88 0.06
C VAL A 80 -9.12 22.30 -1.38
N TYR A 81 -9.93 23.34 -1.54
CA TYR A 81 -10.23 23.95 -2.84
C TYR A 81 -9.79 25.41 -2.87
N GLU A 82 -9.30 25.85 -4.02
CA GLU A 82 -9.06 27.26 -4.27
C GLU A 82 -10.41 28.00 -4.49
N CYS A 83 -10.51 29.23 -4.00
CA CYS A 83 -11.66 30.09 -4.19
C CYS A 83 -11.25 31.56 -4.31
N PRO A 84 -12.09 32.43 -4.89
CA PRO A 84 -11.84 33.86 -4.88
C PRO A 84 -11.66 34.41 -3.47
N GLU A 85 -10.89 35.49 -3.36
CA GLU A 85 -10.75 36.21 -2.10
C GLU A 85 -12.13 36.66 -1.59
N SER A 86 -12.34 36.56 -0.28
CA SER A 86 -13.60 36.82 0.42
C SER A 86 -14.67 35.74 0.28
N GLN A 87 -14.37 34.62 -0.39
CA GLN A 87 -15.22 33.43 -0.43
C GLN A 87 -14.66 32.24 0.35
N GLU A 88 -13.63 32.48 1.16
CA GLU A 88 -13.02 31.45 2.00
C GLU A 88 -14.04 30.94 3.03
N LYS A 89 -14.09 29.62 3.24
CA LYS A 89 -15.00 29.01 4.22
C LYS A 89 -14.47 27.68 4.76
N VAL A 90 -14.75 27.38 6.03
CA VAL A 90 -14.51 26.07 6.64
C VAL A 90 -15.85 25.38 6.91
N PHE A 91 -16.01 24.16 6.42
CA PHE A 91 -17.12 23.28 6.69
C PHE A 91 -16.63 22.18 7.62
N ARG A 92 -17.14 22.18 8.85
CA ARG A 92 -16.82 21.17 9.86
C ARG A 92 -17.99 20.22 10.00
N ASP A 93 -17.67 18.96 10.20
CA ASP A 93 -18.63 17.90 10.48
C ASP A 93 -18.31 17.31 11.86
N SER A 94 -19.23 17.49 12.79
CA SER A 94 -19.09 17.00 14.17
C SER A 94 -19.26 15.49 14.30
N SER A 95 -19.72 14.79 13.25
CA SER A 95 -19.84 13.33 13.24
C SER A 95 -18.50 12.63 12.98
N ILE A 96 -17.52 13.35 12.40
CA ILE A 96 -16.21 12.82 12.09
C ILE A 96 -15.37 12.68 13.36
N ASP A 97 -14.77 11.51 13.57
CA ASP A 97 -13.86 11.29 14.69
C ASP A 97 -12.56 12.10 14.50
N THR A 98 -12.29 12.98 15.46
CA THR A 98 -11.08 13.80 15.51
C THR A 98 -10.12 13.34 16.61
N SER A 99 -10.28 12.11 17.12
CA SER A 99 -9.46 11.59 18.22
C SER A 99 -7.97 11.46 17.84
N THR A 100 -7.11 11.60 18.84
CA THR A 100 -5.64 11.42 18.69
C THR A 100 -5.19 9.99 18.97
N ASN A 101 -6.13 9.04 19.08
CA ASN A 101 -5.84 7.69 19.58
C ASN A 101 -4.88 6.92 18.66
N LEU A 102 -5.13 6.92 17.35
CA LEU A 102 -4.26 6.26 16.38
C LEU A 102 -2.85 6.88 16.37
N LEU A 103 -2.75 8.21 16.49
CA LEU A 103 -1.45 8.87 16.59
C LEU A 103 -0.70 8.47 17.88
N LYS A 104 -1.41 8.35 19.00
CA LYS A 104 -0.83 7.86 20.28
C LYS A 104 -0.34 6.42 20.15
N GLU A 105 -1.06 5.56 19.43
CA GLU A 105 -0.61 4.18 19.19
C GLU A 105 0.70 4.13 18.42
N LEU A 106 0.83 4.90 17.33
CA LEU A 106 2.08 5.00 16.58
C LEU A 106 3.24 5.51 17.44
N LEU A 107 3.01 6.55 18.24
CA LEU A 107 4.02 7.10 19.15
C LEU A 107 4.44 6.12 20.25
N ALA A 108 3.53 5.22 20.65
CA ALA A 108 3.84 4.13 21.56
C ALA A 108 4.61 2.97 20.90
N GLY A 109 4.95 3.09 19.61
CA GLY A 109 5.62 2.05 18.83
C GLY A 109 4.69 0.93 18.37
N LYS A 110 3.37 1.11 18.49
CA LYS A 110 2.38 0.15 17.97
C LYS A 110 2.14 0.40 16.49
N LYS A 111 1.89 -0.67 15.74
CA LYS A 111 1.43 -0.58 14.36
C LYS A 111 -0.08 -0.38 14.33
N LEU A 112 -0.55 0.42 13.38
CA LEU A 112 -1.99 0.60 13.16
C LEU A 112 -2.54 -0.60 12.40
N ILE A 113 -3.55 -1.23 12.97
CA ILE A 113 -4.22 -2.35 12.34
C ILE A 113 -5.01 -1.83 11.13
N ARG A 114 -4.78 -2.41 9.96
CA ARG A 114 -5.56 -2.13 8.75
C ARG A 114 -6.07 -3.42 8.15
N LEU A 115 -7.40 -3.56 8.09
CA LEU A 115 -8.04 -4.63 7.35
C LEU A 115 -7.99 -4.29 5.86
N ALA A 116 -7.42 -5.17 5.04
CA ALA A 116 -7.46 -5.00 3.60
C ALA A 116 -8.89 -5.26 3.06
N GLU A 117 -9.36 -4.42 2.12
CA GLU A 117 -10.67 -4.60 1.50
C GLU A 117 -10.69 -5.84 0.59
N ASN A 118 -9.58 -6.07 -0.12
CA ASN A 118 -9.38 -7.21 -0.99
C ASN A 118 -7.90 -7.69 -0.96
N ILE A 119 -7.63 -8.81 -1.63
CA ILE A 119 -6.29 -9.41 -1.65
C ILE A 119 -5.28 -8.55 -2.43
N HIS A 120 -5.68 -7.81 -3.47
CA HIS A 120 -4.77 -6.89 -4.17
C HIS A 120 -4.28 -5.79 -3.25
N ASP A 121 -5.17 -5.20 -2.46
CA ASP A 121 -4.81 -4.18 -1.48
C ASP A 121 -3.86 -4.74 -0.44
N TYR A 122 -4.14 -5.95 0.07
CA TYR A 122 -3.25 -6.65 1.00
C TYR A 122 -1.83 -6.78 0.42
N LEU A 123 -1.72 -7.29 -0.82
CA LEU A 123 -0.43 -7.50 -1.49
C LEU A 123 0.31 -6.17 -1.70
N ASN A 124 -0.38 -5.13 -2.17
CA ASN A 124 0.19 -3.80 -2.37
C ASN A 124 0.70 -3.19 -1.06
N TYR A 125 -0.09 -3.25 0.01
CA TYR A 125 0.33 -2.70 1.31
C TYR A 125 1.53 -3.46 1.89
N LYS A 126 1.57 -4.80 1.74
CA LYS A 126 2.70 -5.63 2.21
C LYS A 126 3.96 -5.39 1.40
N TYR A 127 3.86 -5.25 0.08
CA TYR A 127 5.00 -4.96 -0.80
C TYR A 127 5.64 -3.60 -0.50
N ASN A 128 4.82 -2.58 -0.26
CA ASN A 128 5.30 -1.25 0.11
C ASN A 128 5.88 -1.18 1.54
N GLN A 129 5.84 -2.30 2.30
CA GLN A 129 6.43 -2.48 3.62
C GLN A 129 6.19 -1.28 4.56
N CYS A 130 4.95 -0.82 4.68
CA CYS A 130 4.66 0.28 5.60
C CYS A 130 4.89 -0.18 7.05
N GLU A 131 6.03 0.20 7.62
CA GLU A 131 6.49 -0.23 8.95
C GLU A 131 5.49 0.12 10.07
N TYR A 132 4.63 1.11 9.82
CA TYR A 132 3.61 1.63 10.73
C TYR A 132 2.26 0.93 10.63
N LEU A 133 2.08 0.03 9.67
CA LEU A 133 0.82 -0.70 9.46
C LEU A 133 0.99 -2.18 9.80
N ASP A 134 0.00 -2.70 10.53
CA ASP A 134 -0.23 -4.14 10.64
C ASP A 134 -1.41 -4.51 9.72
N ILE A 135 -1.06 -4.92 8.51
CA ILE A 135 -2.03 -5.23 7.46
C ILE A 135 -2.56 -6.65 7.67
N GLN A 136 -3.87 -6.73 7.92
CA GLN A 136 -4.62 -7.97 8.06
C GLN A 136 -5.28 -8.35 6.75
N LEU A 137 -5.43 -9.66 6.53
CA LEU A 137 -6.14 -10.20 5.37
C LEU A 137 -7.62 -9.83 5.39
N PRO A 138 -8.27 -9.74 4.22
CA PRO A 138 -9.72 -9.65 4.13
C PRO A 138 -10.41 -10.78 4.92
N LEU A 139 -11.61 -10.54 5.44
CA LEU A 139 -12.30 -11.49 6.33
C LEU A 139 -12.50 -12.88 5.71
N ASN A 140 -12.82 -12.93 4.42
CA ASN A 140 -12.97 -14.17 3.64
C ASN A 140 -11.66 -14.93 3.42
N TRP A 141 -10.52 -14.29 3.62
CA TRP A 141 -9.18 -14.89 3.53
C TRP A 141 -8.57 -15.21 4.90
N ASN A 142 -9.21 -14.79 5.99
CA ASN A 142 -8.64 -14.90 7.34
C ASN A 142 -8.83 -16.29 7.97
N THR A 143 -8.53 -17.33 7.20
CA THR A 143 -8.44 -18.73 7.64
C THR A 143 -6.97 -19.19 7.65
N SER A 144 -6.65 -20.33 8.25
CA SER A 144 -5.29 -20.89 8.20
C SER A 144 -4.83 -21.10 6.75
N THR A 145 -5.67 -21.73 5.93
CA THR A 145 -5.39 -21.97 4.52
C THR A 145 -5.31 -20.67 3.71
N GLY A 146 -6.22 -19.72 3.97
CA GLY A 146 -6.20 -18.42 3.30
C GLY A 146 -4.92 -17.62 3.58
N ARG A 147 -4.36 -17.73 4.79
CA ARG A 147 -3.05 -17.16 5.13
C ARG A 147 -1.92 -17.82 4.35
N GLU A 148 -1.89 -19.15 4.29
CA GLU A 148 -0.87 -19.88 3.52
C GLU A 148 -0.91 -19.51 2.03
N ILE A 149 -2.10 -19.46 1.43
CA ILE A 149 -2.27 -19.06 0.02
C ILE A 149 -1.89 -17.59 -0.18
N ALA A 150 -2.24 -16.70 0.75
CA ALA A 150 -1.84 -15.30 0.68
C ALA A 150 -0.32 -15.11 0.78
N ASP A 151 0.37 -15.90 1.60
CA ASP A 151 1.83 -15.88 1.70
C ASP A 151 2.49 -16.35 0.39
N LEU A 152 1.91 -17.37 -0.27
CA LEU A 152 2.34 -17.79 -1.61
C LEU A 152 2.14 -16.68 -2.64
N LEU A 153 0.95 -16.05 -2.67
CA LEU A 153 0.66 -14.92 -3.56
C LEU A 153 1.59 -13.73 -3.30
N LEU A 154 1.95 -13.46 -2.04
CA LEU A 154 2.88 -12.40 -1.68
C LEU A 154 4.30 -12.70 -2.17
N ALA A 155 4.74 -13.96 -2.10
CA ALA A 155 6.02 -14.37 -2.67
C ALA A 155 6.06 -14.19 -4.19
N GLU A 156 4.98 -14.56 -4.89
CA GLU A 156 4.81 -14.33 -6.34
C GLU A 156 4.87 -12.83 -6.67
N PHE A 157 4.08 -12.02 -5.95
CA PHE A 157 4.00 -10.58 -6.16
C PHE A 157 5.35 -9.89 -5.96
N ASN A 158 6.05 -10.20 -4.87
CA ASN A 158 7.34 -9.60 -4.55
C ASN A 158 8.40 -9.93 -5.60
N ALA A 159 8.47 -11.17 -6.06
CA ALA A 159 9.47 -11.59 -7.04
C ALA A 159 9.21 -10.97 -8.42
N LEU A 160 7.95 -10.93 -8.87
CA LEU A 160 7.57 -10.27 -10.13
C LEU A 160 7.91 -8.78 -10.10
N LYS A 161 7.62 -8.10 -8.98
CA LYS A 161 7.93 -6.66 -8.82
C LYS A 161 9.42 -6.35 -8.66
N ALA A 162 10.23 -7.30 -8.20
CA ALA A 162 11.66 -7.09 -7.98
C ALA A 162 12.48 -7.15 -9.29
N SER A 163 12.03 -7.89 -10.29
CA SER A 163 12.76 -8.06 -11.54
C SER A 163 12.47 -6.94 -12.55
N SER A 164 13.53 -6.37 -13.12
CA SER A 164 13.48 -5.30 -14.10
C SER A 164 12.74 -5.69 -15.39
N VAL A 165 12.81 -6.96 -15.78
CA VAL A 165 12.11 -7.53 -16.95
C VAL A 165 10.60 -7.29 -16.86
N PHE A 166 10.02 -7.45 -15.67
CA PHE A 166 8.58 -7.29 -15.48
C PHE A 166 8.15 -5.83 -15.24
N ALA A 167 9.10 -4.89 -15.12
CA ALA A 167 8.81 -3.47 -14.99
C ALA A 167 8.48 -2.78 -16.35
N GLU A 168 8.81 -3.43 -17.46
CA GLU A 168 8.49 -2.97 -18.82
C GLU A 168 7.00 -3.17 -19.17
N ASN A 169 6.54 -2.58 -20.27
CA ASN A 169 5.11 -2.63 -20.63
C ASN A 169 4.57 -4.06 -20.81
N VAL A 170 5.29 -4.91 -21.56
CA VAL A 170 4.93 -6.32 -21.74
C VAL A 170 5.07 -7.08 -20.42
N GLY A 171 6.16 -6.82 -19.69
CA GLY A 171 6.42 -7.29 -18.34
C GLY A 171 5.25 -7.09 -17.38
N LYS A 172 4.74 -5.86 -17.32
CA LYS A 172 3.60 -5.44 -16.51
C LYS A 172 2.33 -6.18 -16.89
N LYS A 173 2.09 -6.33 -18.20
CA LYS A 173 0.90 -7.04 -18.72
C LYS A 173 0.93 -8.53 -18.35
N TYR A 174 2.09 -9.17 -18.46
CA TYR A 174 2.28 -10.55 -18.00
C TYR A 174 2.04 -10.67 -16.50
N MET A 175 2.72 -9.83 -15.71
CA MET A 175 2.56 -9.80 -14.25
C MET A 175 1.10 -9.64 -13.85
N GLN A 176 0.38 -8.69 -14.45
CA GLN A 176 -1.04 -8.49 -14.17
C GLN A 176 -1.89 -9.72 -14.55
N THR A 177 -1.69 -10.26 -15.75
CA THR A 177 -2.44 -11.45 -16.21
C THR A 177 -2.23 -12.66 -15.29
N VAL A 178 -0.98 -12.91 -14.88
CA VAL A 178 -0.63 -14.00 -13.96
C VAL A 178 -1.26 -13.79 -12.60
N LEU A 179 -1.07 -12.61 -12.00
CA LEU A 179 -1.55 -12.32 -10.65
C LEU A 179 -3.08 -12.36 -10.57
N ASP A 180 -3.78 -11.78 -11.56
CA ASP A 180 -5.24 -11.82 -11.61
C ASP A 180 -5.75 -13.27 -11.73
N SER A 181 -5.09 -14.08 -12.55
CA SER A 181 -5.43 -15.50 -12.71
C SER A 181 -5.15 -16.31 -11.44
N PHE A 182 -4.02 -16.07 -10.78
CA PHE A 182 -3.68 -16.72 -9.51
C PHE A 182 -4.64 -16.32 -8.39
N ILE A 183 -4.99 -15.04 -8.29
CA ILE A 183 -5.95 -14.56 -7.29
C ILE A 183 -7.32 -15.19 -7.51
N LYS A 184 -7.77 -15.28 -8.76
CA LYS A 184 -9.03 -15.96 -9.08
C LYS A 184 -9.00 -17.44 -8.69
N ALA A 185 -7.94 -18.16 -9.03
CA ALA A 185 -7.79 -19.56 -8.66
C ALA A 185 -7.70 -19.78 -7.15
N ALA A 186 -7.03 -18.87 -6.44
CA ALA A 186 -6.99 -18.89 -4.98
C ALA A 186 -8.37 -18.69 -4.36
N GLN A 187 -9.20 -17.79 -4.91
CA GLN A 187 -10.59 -17.61 -4.48
C GLN A 187 -11.40 -18.88 -4.71
N GLU A 188 -11.31 -19.48 -5.90
CA GLU A 188 -12.00 -20.73 -6.24
C GLU A 188 -11.60 -21.88 -5.31
N VAL A 189 -10.30 -22.02 -5.00
CA VAL A 189 -9.78 -23.03 -4.07
C VAL A 189 -10.29 -22.80 -2.65
N LEU A 190 -10.34 -21.55 -2.19
CA LEU A 190 -10.87 -21.23 -0.86
C LEU A 190 -12.39 -21.47 -0.76
N GLU A 191 -13.15 -21.17 -1.81
CA GLU A 191 -14.60 -21.38 -1.87
C GLU A 191 -14.98 -22.86 -1.78
N ILE A 192 -14.21 -23.75 -2.41
CA ILE A 192 -14.43 -25.21 -2.32
C ILE A 192 -13.81 -25.85 -1.09
N GLY A 193 -13.16 -25.07 -0.21
CA GLY A 193 -12.49 -25.57 0.99
C GLY A 193 -11.23 -26.40 0.69
N GLY A 194 -10.56 -26.13 -0.43
CA GLY A 194 -9.31 -26.77 -0.82
C GLY A 194 -8.12 -26.36 0.04
N THR A 195 -6.94 -26.84 -0.32
CA THR A 195 -5.69 -26.64 0.41
C THR A 195 -4.70 -25.77 -0.38
N ALA A 196 -3.63 -25.31 0.28
CA ALA A 196 -2.54 -24.61 -0.40
C ALA A 196 -1.95 -25.45 -1.56
N LYS A 197 -1.90 -26.78 -1.43
CA LYS A 197 -1.42 -27.67 -2.50
C LYS A 197 -2.32 -27.68 -3.73
N ASP A 198 -3.64 -27.58 -3.53
CA ASP A 198 -4.59 -27.51 -4.64
C ASP A 198 -4.40 -26.20 -5.40
N PHE A 199 -4.21 -25.09 -4.67
CA PHE A 199 -3.82 -23.81 -5.26
C PHE A 199 -2.50 -23.92 -6.04
N GLU A 200 -1.48 -24.54 -5.48
CA GLU A 200 -0.20 -24.74 -6.16
C GLU A 200 -0.35 -25.55 -7.47
N ALA A 201 -1.21 -26.56 -7.49
CA ALA A 201 -1.50 -27.34 -8.69
C ALA A 201 -2.22 -26.50 -9.77
N GLU A 202 -3.16 -25.64 -9.35
CA GLU A 202 -3.83 -24.70 -10.25
C GLU A 202 -2.87 -23.65 -10.82
N GLN A 203 -1.91 -23.15 -10.03
CA GLN A 203 -0.88 -22.24 -10.55
C GLN A 203 -0.13 -22.84 -11.75
N TYR A 204 0.25 -24.12 -11.69
CA TYR A 204 0.91 -24.79 -12.81
C TYR A 204 0.03 -24.89 -14.05
N LYS A 205 -1.27 -25.19 -13.88
CA LYS A 205 -2.22 -25.25 -15.00
C LYS A 205 -2.37 -23.88 -15.67
N ILE A 206 -2.50 -22.83 -14.87
CA ILE A 206 -2.62 -21.45 -15.34
C ILE A 206 -1.39 -21.03 -16.12
N LEU A 207 -0.19 -21.26 -15.59
CA LEU A 207 1.06 -20.88 -16.25
C LEU A 207 1.18 -21.52 -17.64
N ASN A 208 0.78 -22.79 -17.79
CA ASN A 208 0.77 -23.48 -19.08
C ASN A 208 -0.25 -22.93 -20.10
N GLN A 209 -1.24 -22.15 -19.66
CA GLN A 209 -2.26 -21.54 -20.52
C GLN A 209 -1.96 -20.07 -20.86
N ILE A 210 -1.08 -19.42 -20.10
CA ILE A 210 -0.74 -18.02 -20.30
C ILE A 210 0.16 -17.86 -21.52
N ARG A 211 -0.15 -16.86 -22.35
CA ARG A 211 0.72 -16.46 -23.46
C ARG A 211 2.01 -15.88 -22.92
N ILE A 212 3.12 -16.53 -23.23
CA ILE A 212 4.44 -16.18 -22.68
C ILE A 212 5.47 -15.74 -23.72
N ASP A 213 5.15 -15.91 -25.01
CA ASP A 213 6.09 -15.66 -26.11
C ASP A 213 6.68 -14.23 -26.08
N GLU A 214 5.86 -13.22 -25.78
CA GLU A 214 6.32 -11.82 -25.72
C GLU A 214 7.32 -11.59 -24.58
N ILE A 215 7.14 -12.25 -23.43
CA ILE A 215 8.08 -12.16 -22.30
C ILE A 215 9.34 -12.96 -22.56
N VAL A 216 9.20 -14.14 -23.15
CA VAL A 216 10.34 -14.97 -23.54
C VAL A 216 11.25 -14.19 -24.49
N ASN A 217 10.68 -13.53 -25.49
CA ASN A 217 11.44 -12.71 -26.42
C ASN A 217 12.19 -11.58 -25.70
N ILE A 218 11.54 -10.87 -24.76
CA ILE A 218 12.22 -9.84 -23.97
C ILE A 218 13.38 -10.43 -23.15
N ILE A 219 13.17 -11.55 -22.45
CA ILE A 219 14.22 -12.21 -21.66
C ILE A 219 15.40 -12.60 -22.56
N ILE A 220 15.12 -13.10 -23.77
CA ILE A 220 16.14 -13.48 -24.75
C ILE A 220 16.85 -12.25 -25.31
N ASP A 221 16.11 -11.19 -25.67
CA ASP A 221 16.64 -9.95 -26.26
C ASP A 221 17.59 -9.24 -25.30
N TYR A 222 17.28 -9.27 -24.00
CA TYR A 222 18.18 -8.75 -22.97
C TYR A 222 19.54 -9.47 -22.96
N ASN A 223 19.55 -10.79 -23.16
CA ASN A 223 20.73 -11.66 -23.21
C ASN A 223 21.83 -11.36 -22.16
N ASP A 224 21.45 -10.92 -20.96
CA ASP A 224 22.40 -10.60 -19.88
C ASP A 224 22.26 -11.62 -18.75
N TYR A 225 23.33 -12.38 -18.48
CA TYR A 225 23.38 -13.39 -17.42
C TYR A 225 23.05 -12.83 -16.03
N ARG A 226 23.26 -11.52 -15.80
CA ARG A 226 22.92 -10.86 -14.52
C ARG A 226 21.42 -10.88 -14.25
N ILE A 227 20.60 -10.73 -15.30
CA ILE A 227 19.14 -10.80 -15.18
C ILE A 227 18.70 -12.22 -14.78
N TRP A 228 19.37 -13.24 -15.30
CA TRP A 228 19.14 -14.64 -14.91
C TRP A 228 19.56 -14.90 -13.47
N GLN A 229 20.72 -14.38 -13.05
CA GLN A 229 21.23 -14.52 -11.69
C GLN A 229 20.39 -13.77 -10.66
N GLU A 230 19.81 -12.63 -11.03
CA GLU A 230 18.91 -11.86 -10.17
C GLU A 230 17.52 -12.51 -10.08
N ALA A 231 17.04 -13.13 -11.16
CA ALA A 231 15.71 -13.74 -11.21
C ALA A 231 15.67 -15.16 -10.62
N LEU A 232 16.76 -15.92 -10.66
CA LEU A 232 16.81 -17.33 -10.26
C LEU A 232 17.88 -17.63 -9.20
N PRO A 233 17.60 -18.53 -8.22
CA PRO A 233 16.33 -19.22 -8.00
C PRO A 233 15.26 -18.28 -7.43
N SER A 234 14.01 -18.45 -7.85
CA SER A 234 12.91 -17.59 -7.41
C SER A 234 11.98 -18.34 -6.46
N LYS A 235 11.34 -17.60 -5.55
CA LYS A 235 10.16 -18.13 -4.84
C LYS A 235 8.88 -18.05 -5.69
N SER A 236 8.96 -17.42 -6.86
CA SER A 236 7.84 -17.25 -7.77
C SER A 236 7.87 -18.29 -8.90
N LYS A 237 6.82 -19.09 -8.98
CA LYS A 237 6.61 -20.04 -10.07
C LYS A 237 6.44 -19.32 -11.40
N ALA A 238 5.84 -18.14 -11.41
CA ALA A 238 5.64 -17.36 -12.62
C ALA A 238 6.96 -16.82 -13.20
N VAL A 239 7.89 -16.39 -12.33
CA VAL A 239 9.24 -15.98 -12.73
C VAL A 239 10.01 -17.19 -13.24
N GLU A 240 10.05 -18.30 -12.48
CA GLU A 240 10.75 -19.51 -12.90
C GLU A 240 10.21 -20.04 -14.24
N TYR A 241 8.89 -20.05 -14.41
CA TYR A 241 8.26 -20.50 -15.65
C TYR A 241 8.68 -19.65 -16.85
N ALA A 242 8.72 -18.31 -16.72
CA ALA A 242 9.14 -17.42 -17.80
C ALA A 242 10.60 -17.63 -18.19
N PHE A 243 11.51 -17.69 -17.22
CA PHE A 243 12.93 -17.88 -17.49
C PHE A 243 13.24 -19.30 -17.99
N ASN A 244 12.63 -20.34 -17.43
CA ASN A 244 12.81 -21.71 -17.92
C ASN A 244 12.25 -21.88 -19.34
N THR A 245 11.12 -21.25 -19.65
CA THR A 245 10.58 -21.25 -21.02
C THR A 245 11.54 -20.54 -21.97
N ALA A 246 12.07 -19.37 -21.62
CA ALA A 246 13.05 -18.67 -22.42
C ALA A 246 14.32 -19.51 -22.67
N LEU A 247 14.80 -20.19 -21.64
CA LEU A 247 15.95 -21.10 -21.75
C LEU A 247 15.66 -22.24 -22.74
N SER A 248 14.47 -22.83 -22.67
CA SER A 248 14.06 -23.89 -23.59
C SER A 248 13.99 -23.42 -25.05
N PHE A 249 13.62 -22.16 -25.30
CA PHE A 249 13.62 -21.56 -26.62
C PHE A 249 15.06 -21.36 -27.12
N ILE A 250 15.97 -20.83 -26.30
CA ILE A 250 17.39 -20.69 -26.63
C ILE A 250 17.99 -22.04 -27.04
N TYR A 251 17.71 -23.11 -26.29
CA TYR A 251 18.19 -24.45 -26.61
C TYR A 251 17.65 -25.01 -27.94
N ARG A 252 16.45 -24.62 -28.35
CA ARG A 252 15.80 -25.07 -29.59
C ARG A 252 16.22 -24.29 -30.84
N ILE A 253 16.86 -23.14 -30.68
CA ILE A 253 17.36 -22.29 -31.78
C ILE A 253 18.72 -22.77 -32.34
N LYS A 254 19.25 -23.90 -31.83
CA LYS A 254 20.46 -24.54 -32.37
C LYS A 254 20.30 -25.09 -33.78
#